data_AF-A0A7S2J244-F1
#
_entry.id   AF-A0A7S2J244-F1
#
_cell.length_a   1.000
_cell.length_b   1.000
_cell.length_c   1.000
_cell.angle_alpha   90.00
_cell.angle_beta   90.00
_cell.angle_gamma   90.00
#
_symmetry.space_group_name_H-M   'P 1'
#
loop_
_entity.id
_entity.type
_entity.pdbx_description
1 polymer ?
#
loop_
_entity_poly.entity_id
_entity_poly.type
_entity_poly.pdbx_seq_one_letter_code
_entity_poly.pdbx_strand_id
1 'polypeptide(L)'
;SRPFWPRPCHRQQLRRACPSMACARWSGVKLLCALLRVALLAPRGGATSAVTTWATISSEAACEINNDGVQRTGGAGFHSLESCKASCGAGCVAIDFFHNIGWCNWYTETCTTPVQFANGASSYRKVVQVVQRNVMKGIAYGPAPLKTQGQHLPRDDFMCEAARPMWSERGRG
;
A
#
# COMPACT_ATOMS: atom_id res chain seq x y z
N SER A 1 -39.61 -5.08 36.16
CA SER A 1 -39.35 -4.59 34.79
C SER A 1 -37.95 -5.03 34.39
N ARG A 2 -37.83 -6.13 33.63
CA ARG A 2 -36.53 -6.75 33.31
C ARG A 2 -35.96 -6.22 31.98
N PRO A 3 -34.63 -6.12 31.84
CA PRO A 3 -33.96 -5.63 30.64
C PRO A 3 -33.93 -6.68 29.53
N PHE A 4 -34.05 -6.24 28.28
CA PHE A 4 -34.21 -7.10 27.10
C PHE A 4 -33.14 -6.80 26.05
N TRP A 5 -32.13 -7.66 25.95
CA TRP A 5 -31.28 -7.90 24.77
C TRP A 5 -30.65 -9.30 24.92
N PRO A 6 -30.21 -9.99 23.86
CA PRO A 6 -30.70 -10.06 22.48
C PRO A 6 -31.00 -11.52 22.05
N ARG A 7 -31.62 -11.73 20.88
CA ARG A 7 -31.55 -13.02 20.16
C ARG A 7 -31.03 -12.83 18.74
N PRO A 8 -30.25 -13.80 18.20
CA PRO A 8 -29.54 -13.66 16.93
C PRO A 8 -30.30 -14.29 15.75
N CYS A 9 -29.74 -14.05 14.56
CA CYS A 9 -29.93 -14.74 13.29
C CYS A 9 -31.23 -14.47 12.51
N HIS A 10 -31.13 -13.64 11.47
CA HIS A 10 -31.72 -14.00 10.19
C HIS A 10 -30.82 -13.57 9.02
N ARG A 11 -30.15 -14.57 8.42
CA ARG A 11 -29.40 -14.48 7.18
C ARG A 11 -30.39 -14.65 6.02
N GLN A 12 -30.94 -13.56 5.49
CA GLN A 12 -31.67 -13.52 4.22
C GLN A 12 -30.92 -12.57 3.28
N GLN A 13 -30.23 -13.13 2.28
CA GLN A 13 -30.69 -13.13 0.90
C GLN A 13 -30.79 -11.72 0.27
N LEU A 14 -29.64 -11.18 -0.13
CA LEU A 14 -29.56 -10.24 -1.26
C LEU A 14 -28.65 -10.86 -2.33
N ARG A 15 -29.18 -11.87 -3.01
CA ARG A 15 -28.77 -12.22 -4.38
C ARG A 15 -29.84 -11.66 -5.28
N ARG A 16 -29.53 -10.65 -6.10
CA ARG A 16 -30.22 -10.31 -7.36
C ARG A 16 -29.54 -9.11 -8.02
N ALA A 17 -28.72 -9.38 -9.04
CA ALA A 17 -28.66 -8.67 -10.32
C ALA A 17 -27.43 -9.14 -11.12
N CYS A 18 -27.54 -10.28 -11.81
CA CYS A 18 -26.82 -10.48 -13.07
C CYS A 18 -27.89 -10.55 -14.16
N PRO A 19 -27.87 -9.68 -15.17
CA PRO A 19 -28.79 -9.77 -16.28
C PRO A 19 -28.49 -11.02 -17.11
N SER A 20 -29.56 -11.54 -17.68
CA SER A 20 -29.62 -12.72 -18.53
C SER A 20 -28.52 -12.77 -19.59
N MET A 21 -27.70 -13.82 -19.59
CA MET A 21 -27.15 -14.34 -20.83
C MET A 21 -27.78 -15.69 -21.10
N ALA A 22 -28.56 -15.72 -22.17
CA ALA A 22 -29.16 -16.90 -22.73
C ALA A 22 -28.09 -17.97 -22.98
N CYS A 23 -28.33 -19.18 -22.47
CA CYS A 23 -27.54 -20.36 -22.82
C CYS A 23 -27.90 -20.77 -24.27
N ALA A 24 -27.19 -20.21 -25.25
CA ALA A 24 -27.21 -20.71 -26.61
C ALA A 24 -26.45 -22.04 -26.66
N ARG A 25 -27.19 -23.10 -27.00
CA ARG A 25 -26.71 -24.48 -27.13
C ARG A 25 -25.93 -24.58 -28.45
N TRP A 26 -24.61 -24.42 -28.40
CA TRP A 26 -23.73 -24.63 -29.55
C TRP A 26 -23.10 -26.02 -29.49
N SER A 27 -23.65 -26.92 -30.31
CA SER A 27 -23.07 -28.22 -30.61
C SER A 27 -21.83 -28.04 -31.48
N GLY A 28 -20.68 -28.44 -30.95
CA GLY A 28 -19.51 -28.80 -31.76
C GLY A 28 -18.58 -27.65 -32.15
N VAL A 29 -17.62 -27.31 -31.27
CA VAL A 29 -16.19 -27.11 -31.61
C VAL A 29 -15.39 -27.35 -30.33
N LYS A 30 -14.76 -28.52 -30.22
CA LYS A 30 -13.91 -28.93 -29.06
C LYS A 30 -12.58 -28.17 -28.96
N LEU A 31 -12.32 -27.15 -29.79
CA LEU A 31 -11.00 -26.53 -29.93
C LEU A 31 -10.85 -25.10 -29.36
N LEU A 32 -11.90 -24.52 -28.76
CA LEU A 32 -11.83 -23.14 -28.22
C LEU A 32 -11.68 -23.06 -26.69
N CYS A 33 -11.76 -24.18 -25.97
CA CYS A 33 -11.65 -24.17 -24.50
C CYS A 33 -10.20 -24.09 -23.97
N ALA A 34 -9.19 -24.23 -24.83
CA ALA A 34 -7.78 -24.22 -24.40
C ALA A 34 -7.19 -22.80 -24.23
N LEU A 35 -7.76 -21.77 -24.85
CA LEU A 35 -7.21 -20.41 -24.79
C LEU A 35 -7.80 -19.53 -23.68
N LEU A 36 -8.90 -19.95 -23.03
CA LEU A 36 -9.51 -19.19 -21.93
C LEU A 36 -8.98 -19.56 -20.53
N ARG A 37 -8.00 -20.47 -20.43
CA ARG A 37 -7.41 -20.89 -19.14
C ARG A 37 -6.11 -20.16 -18.75
N VAL A 38 -5.58 -19.27 -19.59
CA VAL A 38 -4.29 -18.59 -19.30
C VAL A 38 -4.46 -17.31 -18.45
N ALA A 39 -5.66 -16.76 -18.31
CA ALA A 39 -5.87 -15.46 -17.63
C ALA A 39 -6.13 -15.54 -16.10
N LEU A 40 -6.00 -16.72 -15.46
CA LEU A 40 -6.33 -16.90 -14.02
C LEU A 40 -5.11 -17.05 -13.10
N LEU A 41 -3.89 -16.85 -13.61
CA LEU A 41 -2.65 -16.91 -12.81
C LEU A 41 -1.96 -15.55 -12.67
N ALA A 42 -2.72 -14.45 -12.67
CA ALA A 42 -2.16 -13.19 -12.16
C ALA A 42 -1.95 -13.34 -10.64
N PRO A 43 -0.72 -13.20 -10.12
CA PRO A 43 -0.51 -13.18 -8.68
C PRO A 43 -1.34 -12.03 -8.11
N ARG A 44 -2.24 -12.33 -7.16
CA ARG A 44 -2.91 -11.32 -6.34
C ARG A 44 -1.83 -10.61 -5.53
N GLY A 45 -1.27 -9.54 -6.11
CA GLY A 45 -0.35 -8.64 -5.43
C GLY A 45 -0.99 -8.21 -4.12
N GLY A 46 -0.25 -8.35 -3.02
CA GLY A 46 -0.73 -7.98 -1.69
C GLY A 46 -1.34 -6.58 -1.73
N ALA A 47 -2.48 -6.40 -1.06
CA ALA A 47 -3.20 -5.14 -1.12
C ALA A 47 -2.31 -4.02 -0.55
N THR A 48 -1.78 -3.16 -1.41
CA THR A 48 -1.00 -1.99 -1.01
C THR A 48 -1.95 -0.89 -0.58
N SER A 49 -1.86 -0.42 0.65
CA SER A 49 -2.63 0.74 1.11
C SER A 49 -1.78 1.98 0.92
N ALA A 50 -2.30 2.97 0.21
CA ALA A 50 -1.67 4.28 0.05
C ALA A 50 -2.13 5.19 1.19
N VAL A 51 -1.19 5.71 1.98
CA VAL A 51 -1.43 6.71 3.03
C VAL A 51 -0.78 8.01 2.58
N THR A 52 -1.56 9.08 2.53
CA THR A 52 -1.03 10.42 2.24
C THR A 52 -0.50 11.04 3.52
N THR A 53 0.80 11.31 3.57
CA THR A 53 1.48 12.00 4.67
C THR A 53 2.04 13.33 4.18
N TRP A 54 2.46 14.20 5.09
CA TRP A 54 3.08 15.48 4.77
C TRP A 54 4.60 15.39 4.93
N ALA A 55 5.35 15.81 3.92
CA ALA A 55 6.80 15.98 3.99
C ALA A 55 7.16 17.47 3.93
N THR A 56 8.11 17.87 4.77
CA THR A 56 8.68 19.21 4.76
C THR A 56 9.61 19.35 3.55
N ILE A 57 9.40 20.39 2.74
CA ILE A 57 10.33 20.79 1.67
C ILE A 57 11.41 21.68 2.27
N SER A 58 10.98 22.73 2.97
CA SER A 58 11.86 23.66 3.70
C SER A 58 11.15 24.17 4.94
N SER A 59 11.88 24.29 6.04
CA SER A 59 11.39 24.88 7.30
C SER A 59 11.47 26.39 7.34
N GLU A 60 12.20 27.01 6.39
CA GLU A 60 12.56 28.44 6.44
C GLU A 60 12.23 29.19 5.15
N ALA A 61 11.80 28.47 4.10
CA ALA A 61 11.52 29.06 2.79
C ALA A 61 10.20 28.56 2.21
N ALA A 62 9.50 29.46 1.52
CA ALA A 62 8.27 29.25 0.77
C ALA A 62 8.52 29.34 -0.74
N CYS A 63 7.52 28.92 -1.49
CA CYS A 63 7.46 28.83 -2.94
C CYS A 63 6.60 29.92 -3.58
N GLU A 64 6.29 30.99 -2.85
CA GLU A 64 5.67 32.19 -3.41
C GLU A 64 6.53 32.80 -4.53
N ILE A 65 7.84 32.85 -4.31
CA ILE A 65 8.84 33.16 -5.33
C ILE A 65 9.61 31.87 -5.55
N ASN A 66 9.67 31.42 -6.80
CA ASN A 66 10.40 30.23 -7.21
C ASN A 66 10.90 30.42 -8.66
N ASN A 67 11.90 29.64 -9.04
CA ASN A 67 12.40 29.59 -10.41
C ASN A 67 11.68 28.53 -11.27
N ASP A 68 10.75 27.79 -10.65
CA ASP A 68 10.05 26.67 -11.27
C ASP A 68 8.78 27.11 -12.01
N GLY A 69 8.39 28.39 -11.90
CA GLY A 69 7.17 28.94 -12.50
C GLY A 69 5.88 28.50 -11.80
N VAL A 70 5.97 27.92 -10.60
CA VAL A 70 4.82 27.42 -9.85
C VAL A 70 4.01 28.59 -9.31
N GLN A 71 2.74 28.67 -9.70
CA GLN A 71 1.82 29.71 -9.24
C GLN A 71 0.91 29.20 -8.12
N ARG A 72 0.57 30.07 -7.17
CA ARG A 72 -0.42 29.75 -6.14
C ARG A 72 -1.79 29.52 -6.79
N THR A 73 -2.46 28.47 -6.37
CA THR A 73 -3.84 28.18 -6.76
C THR A 73 -4.83 28.97 -5.89
N GLY A 74 -4.44 29.26 -4.63
CA GLY A 74 -5.24 30.02 -3.69
C GLY A 74 -4.46 30.36 -2.42
N GLY A 75 -5.07 31.16 -1.55
CA GLY A 75 -4.47 31.56 -0.27
C GLY A 75 -5.52 32.09 0.71
N ALA A 76 -5.26 31.89 2.01
CA ALA A 76 -6.12 32.37 3.09
C ALA A 76 -5.29 32.68 4.36
N GLY A 77 -5.78 33.62 5.17
CA GLY A 77 -5.20 33.98 6.46
C GLY A 77 -5.83 33.26 7.65
N PHE A 78 -5.31 33.53 8.86
CA PHE A 78 -5.78 32.98 10.15
C PHE A 78 -5.70 31.45 10.28
N HIS A 79 -4.71 30.84 9.65
CA HIS A 79 -4.48 29.41 9.76
C HIS A 79 -3.37 29.09 10.77
N SER A 80 -3.51 27.96 11.47
CA SER A 80 -2.38 27.22 12.02
C SER A 80 -1.81 26.26 10.96
N LEU A 81 -0.62 25.71 11.20
CA LEU A 81 -0.01 24.74 10.29
C LEU A 81 -0.94 23.54 10.01
N GLU A 82 -1.60 23.02 11.05
CA GLU A 82 -2.54 21.90 10.95
C GLU A 82 -3.79 22.30 10.17
N SER A 83 -4.31 23.50 10.40
CA SER A 83 -5.47 24.03 9.67
C SER A 83 -5.14 24.25 8.18
N CYS A 84 -3.94 24.74 7.87
CA CYS A 84 -3.44 24.91 6.50
C CYS A 84 -3.27 23.56 5.78
N LYS A 85 -2.79 22.53 6.50
CA LYS A 85 -2.74 21.15 5.98
C LYS A 85 -4.14 20.57 5.74
N ALA A 86 -5.09 20.87 6.62
CA ALA A 86 -6.47 20.39 6.50
C ALA A 86 -7.25 21.10 5.38
N SER A 87 -6.97 22.38 5.14
CA SER A 87 -7.65 23.16 4.09
C SER A 87 -7.27 22.69 2.69
N CYS A 88 -6.04 22.19 2.51
CA CYS A 88 -5.55 21.59 1.27
C CYS A 88 -6.34 20.32 0.89
N GLY A 89 -7.43 20.50 0.15
CA GLY A 89 -8.35 19.45 -0.30
C GLY A 89 -7.84 18.60 -1.47
N ALA A 90 -8.77 18.09 -2.28
CA ALA A 90 -8.45 17.29 -3.47
C ALA A 90 -7.83 18.18 -4.57
N GLY A 91 -6.68 17.77 -5.12
CA GLY A 91 -5.94 18.51 -6.15
C GLY A 91 -4.85 19.45 -5.61
N CYS A 92 -4.91 19.81 -4.33
CA CYS A 92 -3.80 20.51 -3.68
C CYS A 92 -2.73 19.50 -3.28
N VAL A 93 -1.49 19.72 -3.73
CA VAL A 93 -0.34 18.82 -3.52
C VAL A 93 0.71 19.42 -2.58
N ALA A 94 0.78 20.76 -2.51
CA ALA A 94 1.72 21.47 -1.66
C ALA A 94 1.06 22.70 -1.01
N ILE A 95 1.63 23.11 0.10
CA ILE A 95 1.24 24.30 0.86
C ILE A 95 2.47 25.06 1.29
N ASP A 96 2.33 26.38 1.39
CA ASP A 96 3.26 27.21 2.14
C ASP A 96 2.57 27.83 3.33
N PHE A 97 3.25 27.85 4.46
CA PHE A 97 2.77 28.41 5.71
C PHE A 97 3.72 29.50 6.23
N PHE A 98 3.17 30.68 6.46
CA PHE A 98 3.90 31.83 7.01
C PHE A 98 3.55 31.99 8.48
N HIS A 99 4.45 31.52 9.35
CA HIS A 99 4.19 31.42 10.79
C HIS A 99 3.87 32.77 11.44
N ASN A 100 4.54 33.85 11.02
CA ASN A 100 4.43 35.14 11.71
C ASN A 100 3.09 35.83 11.47
N ILE A 101 2.43 35.54 10.35
CA ILE A 101 1.18 36.20 9.93
C ILE A 101 -0.01 35.23 9.85
N GLY A 102 0.22 33.93 10.04
CA GLY A 102 -0.83 32.90 9.95
C GLY A 102 -1.41 32.77 8.54
N TRP A 103 -0.60 32.98 7.51
CA TRP A 103 -1.03 32.91 6.11
C TRP A 103 -0.69 31.55 5.50
N CYS A 104 -1.61 31.03 4.68
CA CYS A 104 -1.51 29.73 4.03
C CYS A 104 -1.70 29.89 2.52
N ASN A 105 -0.69 29.51 1.73
CA ASN A 105 -0.76 29.41 0.27
C ASN A 105 -0.89 27.94 -0.16
N TRP A 106 -1.60 27.71 -1.27
CA TRP A 106 -2.04 26.40 -1.72
C TRP A 106 -1.58 26.22 -3.16
N TYR A 107 -1.05 25.05 -3.48
CA TYR A 107 -0.48 24.78 -4.80
C TYR A 107 -0.97 23.44 -5.36
N THR A 108 -1.26 23.44 -6.66
CA THR A 108 -1.53 22.22 -7.46
C THR A 108 -0.25 21.51 -7.90
N GLU A 109 0.90 22.18 -7.79
CA GLU A 109 2.21 21.67 -8.15
C GLU A 109 3.22 21.87 -7.02
N THR A 110 4.21 20.99 -6.93
CA THR A 110 5.29 21.10 -5.94
C THR A 110 6.45 21.89 -6.53
N CYS A 111 6.89 22.92 -5.82
CA CYS A 111 8.18 23.54 -6.07
C CYS A 111 9.34 22.65 -5.64
N THR A 112 10.48 22.83 -6.29
CA THR A 112 11.76 22.17 -5.96
C THR A 112 12.68 23.11 -5.17
N THR A 113 12.64 24.41 -5.46
CA THR A 113 13.54 25.40 -4.86
C THR A 113 12.76 26.57 -4.25
N PRO A 114 12.35 26.47 -2.96
CA PRO A 114 11.79 27.59 -2.24
C PRO A 114 12.87 28.66 -2.00
N VAL A 115 12.61 29.91 -2.42
CA VAL A 115 13.56 31.03 -2.21
C VAL A 115 13.00 32.16 -1.36
N GLN A 116 11.74 32.06 -0.92
CA GLN A 116 11.10 33.11 -0.14
C GLN A 116 11.24 32.86 1.36
N PHE A 117 12.11 33.62 2.05
CA PHE A 117 12.40 33.45 3.48
C PHE A 117 11.58 34.38 4.41
N ALA A 118 10.66 35.18 3.86
CA ALA A 118 9.93 36.19 4.63
C ALA A 118 8.89 35.59 5.58
N ASN A 119 8.61 36.28 6.70
CA ASN A 119 7.50 35.99 7.62
C ASN A 119 7.49 34.59 8.26
N GLY A 120 8.67 33.98 8.45
CA GLY A 120 8.77 32.62 8.97
C GLY A 120 8.16 31.63 7.98
N ALA A 121 8.50 31.78 6.70
CA ALA A 121 8.02 30.94 5.62
C ALA A 121 8.43 29.47 5.83
N SER A 122 7.55 28.56 5.44
CA SER A 122 7.82 27.12 5.43
C SER A 122 6.99 26.47 4.34
N SER A 123 7.51 25.41 3.74
CA SER A 123 6.88 24.74 2.59
C SER A 123 6.76 23.24 2.84
N TYR A 124 5.60 22.69 2.49
CA TYR A 124 5.26 21.28 2.69
C TYR A 124 4.58 20.69 1.45
N ARG A 125 4.80 19.39 1.23
CA ARG A 125 4.15 18.61 0.17
C ARG A 125 3.48 17.36 0.70
N LYS A 126 2.44 16.91 0.01
CA LYS A 126 1.84 15.59 0.22
C LYS A 126 2.73 14.51 -0.39
N VAL A 127 3.02 13.48 0.39
CA VAL A 127 3.74 12.28 -0.03
C VAL A 127 2.81 11.10 0.15
N VAL A 128 2.54 10.38 -0.94
CA VAL A 128 1.79 9.13 -0.87
C VAL A 128 2.76 8.03 -0.48
N GLN A 129 2.70 7.62 0.78
CA GLN A 129 3.44 6.47 1.27
C GLN A 129 2.64 5.20 1.02
N VAL A 130 3.20 4.31 0.21
CA VAL A 130 2.63 3.00 -0.06
C VAL A 130 3.02 2.09 1.10
N VAL A 131 2.11 1.90 2.05
CA VAL A 131 2.30 0.94 3.12
C VAL A 131 2.07 -0.44 2.54
N GLN A 132 3.17 -1.10 2.18
CA GLN A 132 3.15 -2.54 1.97
C GLN A 132 2.97 -3.18 3.33
N ARG A 133 1.73 -3.52 3.66
CA ARG A 133 1.47 -4.48 4.73
C ARG A 133 2.22 -5.74 4.34
N ASN A 134 3.33 -6.01 5.03
CA ASN A 134 4.07 -7.26 4.94
C ASN A 134 3.08 -8.35 5.31
N VAL A 135 2.37 -8.87 4.31
CA VAL A 135 1.57 -10.08 4.45
C VAL A 135 2.60 -11.12 4.81
N MET A 136 2.66 -11.52 6.09
CA MET A 136 3.44 -12.69 6.50
C MET A 136 3.03 -13.80 5.56
N LYS A 137 3.93 -14.18 4.65
CA LYS A 137 3.70 -15.30 3.76
C LYS A 137 3.71 -16.51 4.69
N GLY A 138 2.51 -17.01 5.03
CA GLY A 138 2.39 -18.23 5.79
C GLY A 138 3.19 -19.32 5.08
N ILE A 139 4.15 -19.92 5.79
CA ILE A 139 4.84 -21.12 5.30
C ILE A 139 3.82 -22.25 5.42
N ALA A 140 3.07 -22.50 4.37
CA ALA A 140 2.30 -23.72 4.26
C ALA A 140 3.30 -24.85 3.94
N TYR A 141 3.41 -25.85 4.81
CA TYR A 141 4.10 -27.10 4.52
C TYR A 141 3.27 -27.88 3.48
N GLY A 142 3.29 -27.41 2.24
CA GLY A 142 2.85 -28.16 1.06
C GLY A 142 3.87 -29.25 0.73
N PRO A 143 3.53 -30.21 -0.15
CA PRO A 143 4.47 -31.24 -0.60
C PRO A 143 5.74 -30.57 -1.11
N ALA A 144 6.88 -31.07 -0.65
CA ALA A 144 8.20 -30.45 -0.82
C ALA A 144 8.41 -29.93 -2.26
N PRO A 145 8.89 -28.69 -2.44
CA PRO A 145 9.15 -28.16 -3.77
C PRO A 145 10.19 -29.05 -4.47
N LEU A 146 9.85 -29.50 -5.69
CA LEU A 146 10.80 -30.11 -6.60
C LEU A 146 11.97 -29.13 -6.78
N LYS A 147 13.18 -29.57 -6.42
CA LYS A 147 14.40 -28.77 -6.48
C LYS A 147 14.61 -28.26 -7.91
N THR A 148 14.28 -27.00 -8.17
CA THR A 148 14.71 -26.30 -9.38
C THR A 148 16.21 -26.00 -9.25
N GLN A 149 17.01 -26.42 -10.23
CA GLN A 149 18.47 -26.24 -10.19
C GLN A 149 18.80 -24.75 -10.06
N GLY A 150 19.55 -24.38 -9.01
CA GLY A 150 20.12 -23.02 -8.85
C GLY A 150 19.82 -22.31 -7.53
N GLN A 151 18.94 -22.81 -6.67
CA GLN A 151 18.78 -22.26 -5.32
C GLN A 151 19.82 -22.86 -4.37
N HIS A 152 20.79 -22.04 -3.98
CA HIS A 152 21.73 -22.33 -2.89
C HIS A 152 20.96 -22.32 -1.57
N LEU A 153 20.37 -23.47 -1.24
CA LEU A 153 19.91 -23.75 0.11
C LEU A 153 21.14 -23.76 1.02
N PRO A 154 21.12 -23.05 2.16
CA PRO A 154 22.13 -23.20 3.19
C PRO A 154 22.27 -24.69 3.50
N ARG A 155 23.51 -25.19 3.52
CA ARG A 155 23.78 -26.55 4.00
C ARG A 155 23.53 -26.55 5.50
N ASP A 156 22.28 -26.70 5.91
CA ASP A 156 21.91 -27.05 7.28
C ASP A 156 22.29 -28.52 7.53
N ASP A 157 23.60 -28.76 7.58
CA ASP A 157 24.22 -30.03 7.98
C ASP A 157 24.20 -30.20 9.51
N PHE A 158 23.54 -29.30 10.24
CA PHE A 158 23.49 -29.24 11.71
C PHE A 158 22.87 -30.48 12.37
N MET A 159 22.14 -31.32 11.63
CA MET A 159 21.53 -32.54 12.15
C MET A 159 22.22 -33.85 11.73
N CYS A 160 23.26 -33.79 10.88
CA CYS A 160 23.93 -34.99 10.38
C CYS A 160 25.20 -35.36 11.16
N GLU A 161 25.89 -34.40 11.80
CA GLU A 161 27.11 -34.70 12.59
C GLU A 161 26.84 -35.21 14.01
N ALA A 162 25.65 -34.96 14.58
CA ALA A 162 25.28 -35.44 15.92
C ALA A 162 24.97 -36.95 15.96
N ALA A 163 24.75 -37.58 14.80
CA ALA A 163 24.52 -39.01 14.69
C ALA A 163 25.74 -39.69 14.06
N ARG A 164 26.93 -39.55 14.67
CA ARG A 164 27.99 -40.54 14.40
C ARG A 164 27.41 -41.89 14.82
N PRO A 165 27.25 -42.87 13.91
CA PRO A 165 26.76 -44.18 14.29
C PRO A 165 27.75 -44.79 15.30
N MET A 166 27.36 -44.92 16.58
CA MET A 166 28.14 -45.63 17.61
C MET A 166 28.24 -47.15 17.38
N TRP A 167 27.99 -47.60 16.16
CA TRP A 167 28.05 -49.00 15.76
C TRP A 167 29.47 -49.20 15.26
N SER A 168 30.41 -49.20 16.21
CA SER A 168 31.74 -49.73 15.95
C SER A 168 31.62 -51.24 15.68
N GLU A 169 32.59 -51.78 14.96
CA GLU A 169 32.70 -53.20 14.60
C GLU A 169 32.81 -54.14 15.84
N ARG A 170 32.90 -53.59 17.06
CA ARG A 170 33.07 -54.35 18.31
C ARG A 170 31.86 -54.37 19.26
N GLY A 171 30.67 -54.01 18.78
CA GLY A 171 29.43 -54.37 19.46
C GLY A 171 29.14 -53.61 20.77
N ARG A 172 27.90 -53.78 21.24
CA ARG A 172 27.29 -53.06 22.37
C ARG A 172 27.97 -53.39 23.70
N GLY A 173 28.25 -52.36 24.49
CA GLY A 173 28.34 -52.42 25.95
C GLY A 173 27.17 -51.64 26.54
#